data_AF-A0A5N8V6K2-F1
#
_entry.id   AF-A0A5N8V6K2-F1
#
_cell.length_a   1.000
_cell.length_b   1.000
_cell.length_c   1.000
_cell.angle_alpha   90.00
_cell.angle_beta   90.00
_cell.angle_gamma   90.00
#
_symmetry.space_group_name_H-M   'P 1'
#
loop_
_entity.id
_entity.type
_entity.pdbx_description
1 polymer ?
#
loop_
_entity_poly.entity_id
_entity_poly.type
_entity_poly.pdbx_seq_one_letter_code
_entity_poly.pdbx_strand_id
1 'polypeptide(L)'
;MSLNSNTVNTVLGPVPAGELGVVSVHEALLSVLPGAEHAFDITLDRAEIFETLAGKLRDFRAHGGGTIVDSTGMFHGRDVRLYEALSRTTGVHIVASTGQGPEELLGGYFLTPQTD
;
A
#
# COMPACT_ATOMS: atom_id res chain seq x y z
N MET A 1 -1.58 26.57 -11.04
CA MET A 1 -1.55 25.14 -11.42
C MET A 1 -2.99 24.69 -11.64
N SER A 2 -3.37 24.38 -12.89
CA SER A 2 -4.71 23.89 -13.19
C SER A 2 -4.81 22.43 -12.76
N LEU A 3 -5.64 22.15 -11.75
CA LEU A 3 -5.99 20.81 -11.28
C LEU A 3 -6.99 20.15 -12.25
N ASN A 4 -6.58 19.92 -13.51
CA ASN A 4 -7.40 19.24 -14.52
C ASN A 4 -6.85 17.85 -14.87
N SER A 5 -6.12 17.19 -13.96
CA SER A 5 -5.71 15.81 -14.19
C SER A 5 -6.77 14.87 -13.63
N ASN A 6 -7.68 14.39 -14.49
CA ASN A 6 -8.67 13.34 -14.15
C ASN A 6 -7.98 11.97 -14.07
N THR A 7 -6.91 11.88 -13.30
CA THR A 7 -6.01 10.72 -13.20
C THR A 7 -5.70 10.42 -11.75
N VAL A 8 -5.51 9.15 -11.43
CA VAL A 8 -5.03 8.69 -10.13
C VAL A 8 -3.60 8.16 -10.28
N ASN A 9 -2.70 8.59 -9.40
CA ASN A 9 -1.32 8.10 -9.38
C ASN A 9 -1.29 6.71 -8.73
N THR A 10 -0.97 5.70 -9.53
CA THR A 10 -0.66 4.34 -9.05
C THR A 10 0.85 4.20 -8.87
N VAL A 11 1.30 3.10 -8.27
CA VAL A 11 2.73 2.77 -8.15
C VAL A 11 3.43 2.58 -9.50
N LEU A 12 2.67 2.37 -10.59
CA LEU A 12 3.21 2.28 -11.95
C LEU A 12 3.01 3.55 -12.79
N GLY A 13 2.51 4.63 -12.17
CA GLY A 13 2.24 5.91 -12.83
C GLY A 13 0.76 6.30 -12.85
N PRO A 14 0.43 7.45 -13.47
CA PRO A 14 -0.93 7.96 -13.54
C PRO A 14 -1.82 7.08 -14.43
N VAL A 15 -3.04 6.82 -13.98
CA VAL A 15 -4.10 6.10 -14.71
C VAL A 15 -5.34 7.01 -14.79
N PRO A 16 -6.01 7.13 -15.94
CA PRO A 16 -7.27 7.87 -16.04
C PRO A 16 -8.32 7.34 -15.06
N ALA A 17 -9.07 8.22 -14.39
CA ALA A 17 -10.02 7.81 -13.34
C ALA A 17 -11.10 6.85 -13.87
N GLY A 18 -11.50 6.98 -15.14
CA GLY A 18 -12.46 6.07 -15.79
C GLY A 18 -11.92 4.67 -16.09
N GLU A 19 -10.61 4.45 -15.98
CA GLU A 19 -9.94 3.16 -16.27
C GLU A 19 -9.62 2.35 -15.00
N LEU A 20 -9.92 2.87 -13.80
CA LEU A 20 -9.61 2.19 -12.53
C LEU A 20 -10.40 0.90 -12.29
N GLY A 21 -11.52 0.70 -13.00
CA GLY A 21 -12.41 -0.45 -12.82
C GLY A 21 -13.05 -0.49 -11.42
N VAL A 22 -13.29 -1.69 -10.89
CA VAL A 22 -13.76 -1.86 -9.51
C VAL A 22 -12.61 -1.56 -8.54
N VAL A 23 -12.84 -0.66 -7.60
CA VAL A 23 -11.83 -0.18 -6.65
C VAL A 23 -12.12 -0.71 -5.25
N SER A 24 -11.18 -1.45 -4.64
CA SER A 24 -11.16 -1.60 -3.19
C SER A 24 -10.43 -0.43 -2.57
N VAL A 25 -11.17 0.46 -1.92
CA VAL A 25 -10.72 1.80 -1.53
C VAL A 25 -9.93 1.86 -0.23
N HIS A 26 -9.86 0.76 0.53
CA HIS A 26 -9.18 0.74 1.81
C HIS A 26 -8.72 -0.68 2.19
N GLU A 27 -7.50 -1.02 1.82
CA GLU A 27 -6.89 -2.34 2.09
C GLU A 27 -5.54 -2.21 2.78
N ALA A 28 -5.05 -3.34 3.30
CA ALA A 28 -3.69 -3.49 3.79
C ALA A 28 -3.03 -4.70 3.11
N LEU A 29 -2.11 -4.45 2.18
CA LEU A 29 -1.39 -5.51 1.47
C LEU A 29 -0.37 -6.20 2.37
N LEU A 30 0.29 -5.44 3.23
CA LEU A 30 1.17 -5.98 4.26
C LEU A 30 0.85 -5.26 5.58
N SER A 31 0.91 -5.97 6.69
CA SER A 31 0.77 -5.38 8.02
C SER A 31 1.85 -5.95 8.91
N VAL A 32 2.96 -5.22 8.98
CA VAL A 32 4.16 -5.61 9.75
C VAL A 32 4.69 -4.36 10.45
N LEU A 33 4.97 -4.49 11.75
CA LEU A 33 5.55 -3.41 12.54
C LEU A 33 7.05 -3.27 12.22
N PRO A 34 7.60 -2.04 12.21
CA PRO A 34 9.03 -1.82 12.05
C PRO A 34 9.84 -2.60 13.08
N GLY A 35 10.87 -3.32 12.62
CA GLY A 35 11.74 -4.12 13.49
C GLY A 35 11.26 -5.55 13.69
N ALA A 36 10.08 -5.94 13.19
CA ALA A 36 9.61 -7.32 13.22
C ALA A 36 10.58 -8.29 12.50
N GLU A 37 11.34 -7.81 11.51
CA GLU A 37 12.39 -8.57 10.83
C GLU A 37 13.56 -8.98 11.74
N HIS A 38 13.66 -8.41 12.94
CA HIS A 38 14.69 -8.71 13.93
C HIS A 38 14.18 -9.59 15.08
N ALA A 39 12.87 -9.87 15.14
CA ALA A 39 12.31 -10.76 16.15
C ALA A 39 12.70 -12.21 15.88
N PHE A 40 13.08 -12.95 16.92
CA PHE A 40 13.61 -14.32 16.79
C PHE A 40 12.53 -15.34 16.38
N ASP A 41 11.26 -15.01 16.59
CA ASP A 41 10.08 -15.84 16.36
C ASP A 41 9.26 -15.41 15.14
N ILE A 42 9.69 -14.36 14.42
CA ILE A 42 9.03 -13.88 13.21
C ILE A 42 9.86 -14.29 11.99
N THR A 43 9.23 -14.97 11.04
CA THR A 43 9.83 -15.28 9.73
C THR A 43 9.15 -14.44 8.66
N LEU A 44 9.92 -13.62 7.95
CA LEU A 44 9.45 -12.82 6.81
C LEU A 44 10.07 -13.35 5.52
N ASP A 45 9.54 -14.46 5.00
CA ASP A 45 9.92 -14.96 3.68
C ASP A 45 9.31 -14.07 2.59
N ARG A 46 10.16 -13.28 1.93
CA ARG A 46 9.73 -12.35 0.88
C ARG A 46 9.08 -13.04 -0.31
N ALA A 47 9.50 -14.25 -0.66
CA ALA A 47 8.94 -14.99 -1.79
C ALA A 47 7.55 -15.53 -1.44
N GLU A 48 7.39 -16.09 -0.24
CA GLU A 48 6.09 -16.55 0.24
C GLU A 48 5.08 -15.41 0.39
N ILE A 49 5.52 -14.28 0.96
CA ILE A 49 4.71 -13.05 1.07
C ILE A 49 4.25 -12.60 -0.32
N PHE A 50 5.19 -12.52 -1.28
CA PHE A 50 4.86 -12.10 -2.64
C PHE A 50 3.84 -13.03 -3.29
N GLU A 51 4.04 -14.34 -3.25
CA GLU A 51 3.11 -15.29 -3.90
C GLU A 51 1.74 -15.29 -3.24
N THR A 52 1.68 -15.14 -1.92
CA THR A 52 0.41 -15.01 -1.19
C THR A 52 -0.37 -13.78 -1.65
N LEU A 53 0.30 -12.62 -1.73
CA LEU A 53 -0.34 -11.37 -2.16
C LEU A 53 -0.69 -11.40 -3.64
N ALA A 54 0.20 -11.90 -4.50
CA ALA A 54 -0.06 -12.05 -5.92
C ALA A 54 -1.25 -12.98 -6.18
N GLY A 55 -1.37 -14.08 -5.42
CA GLY A 55 -2.53 -14.97 -5.47
C GLY A 55 -3.84 -14.25 -5.17
N LYS A 56 -3.91 -13.49 -4.07
CA LYS A 56 -5.09 -12.71 -3.69
C LYS A 56 -5.44 -11.63 -4.71
N LEU A 57 -4.45 -10.92 -5.25
CA LEU A 57 -4.66 -9.89 -6.27
C LEU A 57 -5.11 -10.47 -7.60
N ARG A 58 -4.59 -11.64 -8.01
CA ARG A 58 -5.06 -12.37 -9.20
C ARG A 58 -6.52 -12.78 -9.03
N ASP A 59 -6.89 -13.28 -7.85
CA ASP A 59 -8.27 -13.65 -7.54
C ASP A 59 -9.21 -12.43 -7.57
N PHE A 60 -8.80 -11.32 -6.95
CA PHE A 60 -9.52 -10.05 -7.04
C PHE A 60 -9.73 -9.61 -8.49
N ARG A 61 -8.67 -9.66 -9.31
CA ARG A 61 -8.73 -9.33 -10.74
C ARG A 61 -9.68 -10.26 -11.51
N ALA A 62 -9.63 -11.57 -11.23
CA ALA A 62 -10.49 -12.56 -11.88
C ALA A 62 -11.98 -12.30 -11.61
N HIS A 63 -12.31 -11.69 -10.46
CA HIS A 63 -13.66 -11.31 -10.08
C HIS A 63 -14.03 -9.86 -10.49
N GLY A 64 -13.28 -9.25 -11.41
CA GLY A 64 -13.58 -7.92 -11.97
C GLY A 64 -12.92 -6.75 -11.22
N GLY A 65 -12.09 -7.03 -10.22
CA GLY A 65 -11.28 -6.05 -9.53
C GLY A 65 -10.28 -5.33 -10.44
N GLY A 66 -10.24 -4.00 -10.38
CA GLY A 66 -9.33 -3.18 -11.19
C GLY A 66 -8.21 -2.54 -10.35
N THR A 67 -8.57 -1.97 -9.21
CA THR A 67 -7.66 -1.16 -8.39
C THR A 67 -7.77 -1.49 -6.90
N ILE A 68 -6.65 -1.48 -6.19
CA ILE A 68 -6.60 -1.47 -4.72
C ILE A 68 -5.90 -0.20 -4.24
N VAL A 69 -6.43 0.39 -3.18
CA VAL A 69 -5.78 1.44 -2.40
C VAL A 69 -5.20 0.83 -1.13
N ASP A 70 -3.88 0.81 -1.03
CA ASP A 70 -3.19 0.40 0.20
C ASP A 70 -3.14 1.58 1.17
N SER A 71 -3.83 1.46 2.30
CA SER A 71 -4.07 2.53 3.28
C SER A 71 -3.19 2.43 4.53
N THR A 72 -2.13 1.61 4.49
CA THR A 72 -1.30 1.28 5.66
C THR A 72 -0.37 2.42 6.10
N GLY A 73 0.04 3.29 5.17
CA GLY A 73 0.84 4.48 5.48
C GLY A 73 2.16 4.17 6.18
N MET A 74 2.58 5.01 7.12
CA MET A 74 3.75 4.75 7.96
C MET A 74 3.44 3.70 9.05
N PHE A 75 4.46 2.93 9.47
CA PHE A 75 4.44 1.94 10.56
C PHE A 75 3.77 0.58 10.32
N HIS A 76 3.17 0.33 9.15
CA HIS A 76 2.54 -0.96 8.87
C HIS A 76 3.11 -1.66 7.64
N GLY A 77 4.44 -1.59 7.45
CA GLY A 77 5.11 -2.43 6.45
C GLY A 77 4.99 -1.96 5.00
N ARG A 78 4.75 -0.66 4.75
CA ARG A 78 4.72 -0.09 3.40
C ARG A 78 6.00 -0.42 2.61
N ASP A 79 5.86 -1.21 1.54
CA ASP A 79 6.94 -1.57 0.61
C ASP A 79 6.52 -1.25 -0.84
N VAL A 80 6.95 -0.08 -1.33
CA VAL A 80 6.58 0.39 -2.68
C VAL A 80 7.18 -0.49 -3.78
N ARG A 81 8.32 -1.15 -3.55
CA ARG A 81 8.94 -2.05 -4.53
C ARG A 81 8.15 -3.35 -4.66
N LEU A 82 7.67 -3.88 -3.54
CA LEU A 82 6.72 -4.99 -3.53
C LEU A 82 5.45 -4.62 -4.30
N TYR A 83 4.89 -3.43 -4.06
CA TYR A 83 3.68 -2.97 -4.75
C TYR A 83 3.88 -2.85 -6.27
N GLU A 84 5.01 -2.29 -6.70
CA GLU A 84 5.37 -2.23 -8.13
C GLU A 84 5.42 -3.64 -8.76
N ALA A 85 6.05 -4.60 -8.08
CA ALA A 85 6.15 -5.97 -8.57
C ALA A 85 4.78 -6.68 -8.62
N LEU A 86 3.96 -6.52 -7.59
CA LEU A 86 2.60 -7.06 -7.52
C LEU A 86 1.71 -6.46 -8.62
N SER A 87 1.75 -5.14 -8.81
CA SER A 87 0.95 -4.46 -9.82
C SER A 87 1.33 -4.91 -11.24
N ARG A 88 2.64 -5.01 -11.54
CA ARG A 88 3.12 -5.53 -12.84
C ARG A 88 2.68 -6.98 -13.08
N THR A 89 2.75 -7.82 -12.05
CA THR A 89 2.52 -9.27 -12.18
C THR A 89 1.04 -9.63 -12.25
N THR A 90 0.18 -8.90 -11.53
CA THR A 90 -1.25 -9.22 -11.41
C THR A 90 -2.12 -8.37 -12.33
N GLY A 91 -1.60 -7.25 -12.84
CA GLY A 91 -2.34 -6.27 -13.62
C GLY A 91 -3.28 -5.40 -12.78
N VAL A 92 -3.37 -5.61 -11.46
CA VAL A 92 -4.14 -4.76 -10.55
C VAL A 92 -3.41 -3.45 -10.34
N HIS A 93 -4.10 -2.33 -10.50
CA HIS A 93 -3.56 -1.02 -10.15
C HIS A 93 -3.45 -0.92 -8.62
N ILE A 94 -2.29 -0.47 -8.13
CA ILE A 94 -2.10 -0.24 -6.69
C ILE A 94 -1.85 1.24 -6.47
N VAL A 95 -2.70 1.87 -5.65
CA VAL A 95 -2.52 3.23 -5.15
C VAL A 95 -1.87 3.11 -3.78
N ALA A 96 -0.65 3.62 -3.65
CA ALA A 96 0.06 3.64 -2.37
C ALA A 96 -0.30 4.91 -1.59
N SER A 97 -0.50 4.77 -0.28
CA SER A 97 -0.74 5.91 0.60
C SER A 97 0.56 6.45 1.21
N THR A 98 0.48 7.73 1.60
CA THR A 98 1.44 8.38 2.50
C THR A 98 0.71 8.92 3.72
N GLY A 99 1.45 9.40 4.71
CA GLY A 99 0.90 9.92 5.95
C GLY A 99 1.40 9.18 7.18
N GLN A 100 1.04 9.74 8.33
CA GLN A 100 1.36 9.20 9.64
C GLN A 100 0.37 8.10 10.01
N GLY A 101 0.85 7.12 10.78
CA GLY A 101 -0.01 6.15 11.44
C GLY A 101 -0.79 6.76 12.62
N PRO A 102 -1.53 5.92 13.36
CA PRO A 102 -2.27 6.37 14.54
C PRO A 102 -1.34 6.98 15.60
N GLU A 103 -1.90 7.86 16.43
CA GLU A 103 -1.18 8.69 17.40
C GLU A 103 -0.29 7.86 18.33
N GLU A 104 -0.77 6.68 18.73
CA GLU A 104 -0.09 5.76 19.64
C GLU A 104 1.22 5.20 19.08
N LEU A 105 1.43 5.27 17.77
CA LEU A 105 2.66 4.84 17.10
C LEU A 105 3.63 6.00 16.82
N LEU A 106 3.23 7.24 17.09
CA LEU A 106 4.07 8.41 16.85
C LEU A 106 5.03 8.64 18.01
N GLY A 107 6.29 8.94 17.67
CA GLY A 107 7.29 9.32 18.66
C GLY A 107 6.93 10.64 19.35
N GLY A 108 7.39 10.82 20.60
CA GLY A 108 7.06 11.98 21.44
C GLY A 108 7.32 13.35 20.79
N TYR A 109 8.24 13.44 19.81
CA TYR A 109 8.45 14.64 19.00
C TYR A 109 7.17 15.14 18.31
N PHE A 110 6.33 14.23 17.78
CA PHE A 110 5.08 14.58 17.10
C PHE A 110 3.92 14.87 18.06
N LEU A 111 4.04 14.48 19.33
CA LEU A 111 3.01 14.65 20.37
C LEU A 111 3.28 15.85 21.27
N THR A 112 4.50 16.38 21.27
CA THR A 112 4.88 17.50 22.13
C THR A 112 4.40 18.80 21.50
N PRO A 113 3.61 19.64 22.22
CA PRO A 113 3.25 20.97 21.75
C PRO A 113 4.50 21.75 21.36
N GLN A 114 4.58 22.19 20.11
CA GLN A 114 5.68 23.02 19.65
C GLN A 114 5.51 24.41 20.29
N THR A 115 6.49 24.84 21.07
CA THR A 115 6.57 26.22 21.57
C THR A 115 7.33 27.07 20.55
N ASP A 116 6.96 28.33 20.42
CA ASP A 116 7.65 29.32 19.58
C ASP A 116 9.10 29.59 20.03
#